data_AF-A0A510V9I1-F1
#
_entry.id   AF-A0A510V9I1-F1
#
_cell.length_a   1.000
_cell.length_b   1.000
_cell.length_c   1.000
_cell.angle_alpha   90.00
_cell.angle_beta   90.00
_cell.angle_gamma   90.00
#
_symmetry.space_group_name_H-M   'P 1'
#
loop_
_entity.id
_entity.type
_entity.pdbx_description
1 polymer ?
#
loop_
_entity_poly.entity_id
_entity_poly.type
_entity_poly.pdbx_seq_one_letter_code
_entity_poly.pdbx_strand_id
1 'polypeptide(L)'
;MTVNGGGAKGASDKVFQHNGPGRFVIKNFTVSDFGKLYRSCGNCSKQYARTVVVDNIKVTAPGKSLVGINSNLGDKATITNVTISNDASKRIVICEEYKGVTSGEPSKIGSGPSAACGYSTSSITYK
;
A
#
# COMPACT_ATOMS: atom_id res chain seq x y z
N MET A 1 8.41 9.26 7.67
CA MET A 1 9.48 8.81 6.74
C MET A 1 9.10 9.21 5.32
N THR A 2 10.07 9.61 4.49
CA THR A 2 9.84 9.94 3.08
C THR A 2 10.82 9.18 2.21
N VAL A 3 10.31 8.47 1.21
CA VAL A 3 11.08 7.90 0.09
C VAL A 3 10.73 8.69 -1.16
N ASN A 4 11.75 9.26 -1.81
CA ASN A 4 11.59 10.07 -3.00
C ASN A 4 12.58 9.61 -4.07
N GLY A 5 12.10 8.91 -5.09
CA GLY A 5 12.97 8.27 -6.09
C GLY A 5 13.38 6.85 -5.70
N GLY A 6 14.06 6.17 -6.63
CA GLY A 6 14.57 4.81 -6.44
C GLY A 6 13.62 3.71 -6.93
N GLY A 7 13.98 2.46 -6.64
CA GLY A 7 13.14 1.32 -7.00
C GLY A 7 13.44 0.04 -6.25
N ALA A 8 12.50 -0.90 -6.30
CA ALA A 8 12.63 -2.23 -5.72
C ALA A 8 12.13 -3.32 -6.69
N LYS A 9 12.74 -4.50 -6.60
CA LYS A 9 12.37 -5.68 -7.38
C LYS A 9 12.49 -6.95 -6.55
N GLY A 10 11.56 -7.88 -6.72
CA GLY A 10 11.62 -9.23 -6.15
C GLY A 10 11.29 -9.32 -4.65
N ALA A 11 10.59 -8.33 -4.10
CA ALA A 11 10.24 -8.32 -2.68
C ALA A 11 9.12 -9.34 -2.40
N SER A 12 9.45 -10.46 -1.75
CA SER A 12 8.53 -11.59 -1.58
C SER A 12 7.25 -11.25 -0.80
N ASP A 13 7.36 -10.46 0.27
CA ASP A 13 6.19 -10.03 1.07
C ASP A 13 5.98 -8.51 1.05
N LYS A 14 6.93 -7.71 1.53
CA LYS A 14 6.73 -6.27 1.76
C LYS A 14 7.98 -5.47 1.36
N VAL A 15 7.80 -4.40 0.57
CA VAL A 15 8.88 -3.45 0.25
C VAL A 15 9.07 -2.49 1.43
N PHE A 16 7.99 -1.86 1.90
CA PHE A 16 8.01 -0.96 3.05
C PHE A 16 7.10 -1.45 4.17
N GLN A 17 7.70 -1.69 5.35
CA GLN A 17 7.01 -2.01 6.60
C GLN A 17 6.93 -0.77 7.48
N HIS A 18 5.74 -0.41 7.95
CA HIS A 18 5.54 0.75 8.84
C HIS A 18 5.03 0.30 10.23
N ASN A 19 5.95 0.27 11.20
CA ASN A 19 5.67 -0.15 12.58
C ASN A 19 5.46 1.02 13.53
N GLY A 20 6.18 2.13 13.34
CA GLY A 20 6.05 3.33 14.17
C GLY A 20 4.77 4.12 13.91
N PRO A 21 4.47 5.13 14.73
CA PRO A 21 3.42 6.09 14.43
C PRO A 21 3.83 7.05 13.31
N GLY A 22 2.83 7.74 12.74
CA GLY A 22 3.06 8.93 11.91
C GLY A 22 2.76 8.72 10.43
N ARG A 23 3.43 9.53 9.61
CA ARG A 23 3.21 9.63 8.16
C ARG A 23 4.36 9.04 7.36
N PHE A 24 4.02 8.19 6.41
CA PHE A 24 4.94 7.63 5.42
C PHE A 24 4.60 8.19 4.03
N VAL A 25 5.58 8.79 3.35
CA VAL A 25 5.41 9.26 1.98
C VAL A 25 6.31 8.44 1.05
N ILE A 26 5.75 7.86 -0.01
CA ILE A 26 6.47 7.17 -1.07
C ILE A 26 6.14 7.91 -2.36
N LYS A 27 7.14 8.51 -3.00
CA LYS A 27 6.93 9.23 -4.25
C LYS A 27 8.04 9.01 -5.27
N ASN A 28 7.69 9.15 -6.54
CA ASN A 28 8.62 9.01 -7.67
C ASN A 28 9.37 7.66 -7.68
N PHE A 29 8.73 6.59 -7.19
CA PHE A 29 9.37 5.29 -6.98
C PHE A 29 8.90 4.28 -8.04
N THR A 30 9.75 3.30 -8.36
CA THR A 30 9.38 2.19 -9.25
C THR A 30 9.42 0.84 -8.52
N VAL A 31 8.44 -0.01 -8.76
CA VAL A 31 8.39 -1.35 -8.16
C VAL A 31 8.00 -2.40 -9.20
N SER A 32 8.64 -3.57 -9.14
CA SER A 32 8.32 -4.72 -10.00
C SER A 32 8.45 -6.02 -9.22
N ASP A 33 7.65 -7.04 -9.56
CA ASP A 33 7.69 -8.36 -8.91
C ASP A 33 7.71 -8.27 -7.37
N PHE A 34 6.55 -8.02 -6.77
CA PHE A 34 6.46 -7.71 -5.34
C PHE A 34 5.20 -8.27 -4.67
N GLY A 35 5.31 -8.56 -3.37
CA GLY A 35 4.15 -8.81 -2.53
C GLY A 35 3.35 -7.53 -2.34
N LYS A 36 3.81 -6.65 -1.44
CA LYS A 36 3.16 -5.39 -1.09
C LYS A 36 4.13 -4.23 -1.13
N LEU A 37 3.77 -3.10 -1.76
CA LEU A 37 4.64 -1.93 -1.73
C LEU A 37 4.72 -1.34 -0.31
N TYR A 38 3.59 -1.17 0.35
CA TYR A 38 3.51 -0.65 1.72
C TYR A 38 2.55 -1.47 2.58
N ARG A 39 2.95 -1.75 3.82
CA ARG A 39 2.06 -2.34 4.84
C ARG A 39 2.22 -1.64 6.20
N SER A 40 1.11 -1.13 6.71
CA SER A 40 0.96 -0.77 8.13
C SER A 40 1.04 -2.05 8.98
N CYS A 41 1.79 -2.06 10.08
CA CYS A 41 1.91 -3.27 10.89
C CYS A 41 0.55 -3.75 11.40
N GLY A 42 0.14 -4.96 11.01
CA GLY A 42 -1.20 -5.47 11.33
C GLY A 42 -1.32 -6.11 12.70
N ASN A 43 -0.23 -6.63 13.27
CA ASN A 43 -0.21 -7.41 14.51
C ASN A 43 0.92 -7.01 15.48
N CYS A 44 1.45 -5.78 15.35
CA CYS A 44 2.40 -5.25 16.31
C CYS A 44 1.74 -5.15 17.70
N SER A 45 2.48 -5.51 18.74
CA SER A 45 2.02 -5.47 20.14
C SER A 45 1.51 -4.09 20.56
N LYS A 46 2.13 -3.03 20.01
CA LYS A 46 1.64 -1.66 20.10
C LYS A 46 1.17 -1.18 18.72
N GLN A 47 -0.07 -0.71 18.68
CA GLN A 47 -0.72 -0.21 17.48
C GLN A 47 -0.81 1.31 17.46
N TYR A 48 -0.86 1.86 16.25
CA TYR A 48 -0.96 3.30 15.99
C TYR A 48 -1.87 3.52 14.79
N ALA A 49 -2.56 4.66 14.78
CA ALA A 49 -3.08 5.22 13.54
C ALA A 49 -1.91 5.69 12.67
N ARG A 50 -1.79 5.15 11.46
CA ARG A 50 -0.72 5.46 10.50
C ARG A 50 -1.30 6.06 9.24
N THR A 51 -0.57 7.01 8.66
CA THR A 51 -0.95 7.59 7.37
C THR A 51 0.10 7.25 6.32
N VAL A 52 -0.34 6.93 5.12
CA VAL A 52 0.53 6.71 3.96
C VAL A 52 0.10 7.57 2.78
N VAL A 53 1.06 8.16 2.10
CA VAL A 53 0.86 8.82 0.82
C VAL A 53 1.73 8.17 -0.23
N VAL A 54 1.10 7.79 -1.33
CA VAL A 54 1.72 7.13 -2.48
C VAL A 54 1.44 8.02 -3.68
N ASP A 55 2.49 8.58 -4.28
CA ASP A 55 2.34 9.54 -5.39
C ASP A 55 3.37 9.32 -6.49
N ASN A 56 2.94 9.35 -7.75
CA ASN A 56 3.80 9.18 -8.91
C ASN A 56 4.62 7.88 -8.86
N ILE A 57 3.93 6.74 -8.78
CA ILE A 57 4.56 5.41 -8.71
C ILE A 57 4.42 4.67 -10.01
N LYS A 58 5.51 4.05 -10.47
CA LYS A 58 5.51 3.12 -11.60
C LYS A 58 5.56 1.68 -11.08
N VAL A 59 4.60 0.88 -11.51
CA VAL A 59 4.41 -0.50 -11.06
C VAL A 59 4.50 -1.40 -12.27
N THR A 60 5.27 -2.47 -12.20
CA THR A 60 5.32 -3.49 -13.26
C THR A 60 4.92 -4.83 -12.67
N ALA A 61 3.92 -5.47 -13.27
CA ALA A 61 3.48 -6.80 -12.87
C ALA A 61 4.63 -7.83 -13.01
N PRO A 62 4.62 -8.90 -12.18
CA PRO A 62 3.58 -9.25 -11.21
C PRO A 62 3.63 -8.43 -9.91
N GLY A 63 2.52 -8.39 -9.19
CA GLY A 63 2.42 -7.81 -7.85
C GLY A 63 1.16 -8.30 -7.13
N LYS A 64 1.10 -8.22 -5.78
CA LYS A 64 -0.16 -8.51 -5.04
C LYS A 64 -0.94 -7.25 -4.70
N SER A 65 -0.36 -6.30 -3.96
CA SER A 65 -1.06 -5.06 -3.61
C SER A 65 -0.14 -3.86 -3.38
N LEU A 66 -0.59 -2.63 -3.64
CA LEU A 66 0.25 -1.45 -3.38
C LEU A 66 0.22 -1.08 -1.90
N VAL A 67 -0.96 -0.89 -1.32
CA VAL A 67 -1.11 -0.38 0.04
C VAL A 67 -1.96 -1.32 0.88
N GLY A 68 -1.47 -1.71 2.07
CA GLY A 68 -2.26 -2.38 3.10
C GLY A 68 -2.35 -1.57 4.39
N ILE A 69 -3.56 -1.13 4.76
CA ILE A 69 -3.84 -0.32 5.96
C ILE A 69 -4.77 -1.03 6.94
N ASN A 70 -4.73 -0.65 8.22
CA ASN A 70 -5.65 -1.13 9.25
C ASN A 70 -6.72 -0.06 9.55
N SER A 71 -7.83 -0.04 8.81
CA SER A 71 -8.80 1.06 8.90
C SER A 71 -9.54 1.13 10.24
N ASN A 72 -9.70 -0.01 10.93
CA ASN A 72 -10.25 -0.06 12.29
C ASN A 72 -9.35 0.64 13.33
N LEU A 73 -8.07 0.85 13.03
CA LEU A 73 -7.11 1.56 13.88
C LEU A 73 -6.96 3.03 13.48
N GLY A 74 -7.76 3.51 12.52
CA GLY A 74 -7.71 4.89 12.03
C GLY A 74 -6.67 5.14 10.94
N ASP A 75 -6.09 4.09 10.34
CA ASP A 75 -5.14 4.27 9.25
C ASP A 75 -5.80 4.94 8.03
N LYS A 76 -5.03 5.78 7.34
CA LYS A 76 -5.45 6.45 6.09
C LYS A 76 -4.39 6.33 5.00
N ALA A 77 -4.83 6.05 3.78
CA ALA A 77 -4.01 6.07 2.58
C ALA A 77 -4.49 7.17 1.64
N THR A 78 -3.55 7.88 1.01
CA THR A 78 -3.81 8.75 -0.13
C THR A 78 -2.96 8.27 -1.29
N ILE A 79 -3.58 7.92 -2.42
CA ILE A 79 -2.89 7.32 -3.57
C ILE A 79 -3.23 8.12 -4.83
N THR A 80 -2.20 8.67 -5.45
CA THR A 80 -2.30 9.50 -6.67
C THR A 80 -1.25 9.11 -7.71
N ASN A 81 -1.53 9.37 -8.98
CA ASN A 81 -0.57 9.25 -10.08
C ASN A 81 0.14 7.88 -10.14
N VAL A 82 -0.61 6.78 -10.11
CA VAL A 82 -0.05 5.43 -10.24
C VAL A 82 -0.15 4.97 -11.69
N THR A 83 0.95 4.47 -12.24
CA THR A 83 0.97 3.77 -13.54
C THR A 83 1.32 2.31 -13.32
N ILE A 84 0.46 1.40 -13.76
CA ILE A 84 0.65 -0.05 -13.67
C ILE A 84 0.83 -0.61 -15.07
N SER A 85 1.94 -1.30 -15.30
CA SER A 85 2.28 -1.94 -16.56
C SER A 85 2.21 -3.46 -16.48
N ASN A 86 1.83 -4.10 -17.58
CA ASN A 86 1.78 -5.56 -17.73
C ASN A 86 0.76 -6.27 -16.80
N ASP A 87 -0.24 -5.54 -16.28
CA ASP A 87 -1.33 -6.09 -15.46
C ASP A 87 -2.67 -6.00 -16.18
N ALA A 88 -2.76 -6.58 -17.38
CA ALA A 88 -3.96 -6.48 -18.23
C ALA A 88 -5.24 -6.98 -17.52
N SER A 89 -5.10 -7.98 -16.64
CA SER A 89 -6.20 -8.52 -15.82
C SER A 89 -6.46 -7.75 -14.53
N LYS A 90 -5.75 -6.64 -14.28
CA LYS A 90 -5.89 -5.75 -13.13
C LYS A 90 -5.87 -6.51 -11.79
N ARG A 91 -4.94 -7.45 -11.66
CA ARG A 91 -4.83 -8.33 -10.48
C ARG A 91 -4.16 -7.64 -9.29
N ILE A 92 -3.37 -6.60 -9.52
CA ILE A 92 -2.72 -5.84 -8.45
C ILE A 92 -3.78 -5.00 -7.73
N VAL A 93 -3.99 -5.29 -6.45
CA VAL A 93 -4.94 -4.53 -5.63
C VAL A 93 -4.31 -3.21 -5.19
N ILE A 94 -4.95 -2.09 -5.49
CA ILE A 94 -4.38 -0.76 -5.20
C ILE A 94 -4.33 -0.51 -3.68
N CYS A 95 -5.42 -0.76 -2.98
CA CYS A 95 -5.49 -0.56 -1.54
C CYS A 95 -6.32 -1.67 -0.89
N GLU A 96 -5.76 -2.29 0.14
CA GLU A 96 -6.37 -3.32 0.97
C GLU A 96 -6.57 -2.79 2.39
N GLU A 97 -7.75 -3.03 2.94
CA GLU A 97 -8.09 -2.73 4.32
C GLU A 97 -8.11 -4.00 5.15
N TYR A 98 -7.52 -3.91 6.33
CA TYR A 98 -7.42 -4.99 7.31
C TYR A 98 -8.02 -4.58 8.65
N LYS A 99 -8.46 -5.57 9.42
CA LYS A 99 -8.68 -5.43 10.86
C LYS A 99 -7.34 -5.67 11.57
N GLY A 100 -6.65 -4.58 11.94
CA GLY A 100 -5.44 -4.64 12.76
C GLY A 100 -5.74 -5.11 14.17
N VAL A 101 -4.81 -5.87 14.74
CA VAL A 101 -4.88 -6.55 16.03
C VAL A 101 -3.56 -6.36 16.82
N THR A 102 -3.54 -6.71 18.09
CA THR A 102 -2.31 -6.74 18.92
C THR A 102 -1.76 -8.16 19.11
N SER A 103 -2.51 -9.18 18.68
CA SER A 103 -2.13 -10.59 18.69
C SER A 103 -2.91 -11.35 17.61
N GLY A 104 -2.29 -12.39 17.05
CA GLY A 104 -2.85 -13.17 15.94
C GLY A 104 -2.68 -12.53 14.56
N GLU A 105 -3.33 -13.13 13.57
CA GLU A 105 -3.25 -12.68 12.18
C GLU A 105 -4.31 -11.60 11.85
N PRO A 106 -3.92 -10.48 11.22
CA PRO A 106 -4.86 -9.46 10.77
C PRO A 106 -5.73 -10.00 9.63
N SER A 107 -7.04 -9.86 9.73
CA SER A 107 -7.95 -10.28 8.66
C SER A 107 -8.18 -9.16 7.64
N LYS A 108 -8.29 -9.52 6.36
CA LYS A 108 -8.70 -8.58 5.31
C LYS A 108 -10.20 -8.29 5.46
N ILE A 109 -10.57 -7.02 5.42
CA ILE A 109 -11.97 -6.57 5.57
C ILE A 109 -12.48 -5.78 4.36
N GLY A 110 -11.59 -5.37 3.46
CA GLY A 110 -11.99 -4.64 2.25
C GLY A 110 -10.85 -4.46 1.25
N SER A 111 -11.21 -3.97 0.07
CA SER A 111 -10.27 -3.53 -0.95
C SER A 111 -10.93 -2.54 -1.90
N GLY A 112 -10.12 -1.67 -2.50
CA GLY A 112 -10.60 -0.64 -3.41
C GLY A 112 -10.68 0.75 -2.75
N PRO A 113 -11.28 1.74 -3.43
CA PRO A 113 -11.45 3.07 -2.88
C PRO A 113 -12.41 3.07 -1.68
N SER A 114 -12.08 3.83 -0.65
CA SER A 114 -12.94 4.03 0.53
C SER A 114 -12.57 5.31 1.27
N ALA A 115 -13.26 5.59 2.38
CA ALA A 115 -12.89 6.70 3.27
C ALA A 115 -11.50 6.52 3.91
N ALA A 116 -10.96 5.29 3.98
CA ALA A 116 -9.62 5.02 4.47
C ALA A 116 -8.61 4.83 3.32
N CYS A 117 -9.03 4.18 2.24
CA CYS A 117 -8.29 4.02 1.00
C CYS A 117 -8.63 5.16 0.01
N GLY A 118 -8.07 6.35 0.25
CA GLY A 118 -8.38 7.55 -0.52
C GLY A 118 -7.68 7.58 -1.88
N TYR A 119 -8.40 7.19 -2.94
CA TYR A 119 -7.99 7.38 -4.34
C TYR A 119 -9.19 7.36 -5.28
N SER A 120 -9.02 7.94 -6.46
CA SER A 120 -9.98 7.80 -7.58
C SER A 120 -9.48 6.79 -8.60
N THR A 121 -10.39 6.17 -9.36
CA THR A 121 -9.99 5.31 -10.48
C THR A 121 -9.17 6.07 -11.54
N SER A 122 -9.43 7.37 -11.72
CA SER A 122 -8.63 8.24 -12.59
C SER A 122 -7.18 8.45 -12.13
N SER A 123 -6.87 8.17 -10.86
CA SER A 123 -5.49 8.22 -10.34
C SER A 123 -4.67 6.99 -10.75
N ILE A 124 -5.29 5.96 -11.33
CA ILE A 124 -4.66 4.69 -11.68
C ILE A 124 -4.70 4.51 -13.21
N THR A 125 -3.53 4.56 -13.84
CA THR A 125 -3.37 4.29 -15.27
C THR A 125 -2.84 2.89 -15.47
N TYR A 126 -3.47 2.10 -16.33
CA TYR A 126 -2.98 0.80 -16.76
C TYR A 126 -2.37 0.91 -18.16
N LYS A 127 -1.22 0.27 -18.37
CA LYS A 127 -0.48 0.22 -19.64
C LYS A 127 -0.06 -1.20 -20.01
#